data_AF-A0AA86L486-F1
#
_entry.id   AF-A0AA86L486-F1
#
_cell.length_a   1.000
_cell.length_b   1.000
_cell.length_c   1.000
_cell.angle_alpha   90.00
_cell.angle_beta   90.00
_cell.angle_gamma   90.00
#
_symmetry.space_group_name_H-M   'P 1'
#
loop_
_entity.id
_entity.type
_entity.pdbx_description
1 polymer ?
#
loop_
_entity_poly.entity_id
_entity_poly.type
_entity_poly.pdbx_seq_one_letter_code
_entity_poly.pdbx_strand_id
1 'polypeptide(L)'
;MRDRKLIEFAKQMRREQTEPETRLWLELRAARFQGIKFRRQKVIGPYIADFSSREPMLVIEIDGDTHAGQEAYDRARTAYFEEQGYRVIRFTNRDVLTNMDGVLEQLASFLTPPLPTLSPEGERAL
;
A
#
# COMPACT_ATOMS: atom_id res chain seq x y z
N MET A 1 23.71 2.85 -6.04
CA MET A 1 23.71 1.56 -6.77
C MET A 1 22.56 0.72 -6.21
N ARG A 2 21.71 0.09 -7.02
CA ARG A 2 20.60 -0.73 -6.47
C ARG A 2 21.17 -2.01 -5.86
N ASP A 3 20.75 -2.35 -4.65
CA ASP A 3 21.19 -3.59 -3.99
C ASP A 3 20.74 -4.81 -4.81
N ARG A 4 21.73 -5.55 -5.32
CA ARG A 4 21.49 -6.73 -6.16
C ARG A 4 20.79 -7.83 -5.37
N LYS A 5 21.13 -8.03 -4.09
CA LYS A 5 20.51 -9.06 -3.24
C LYS A 5 19.03 -8.75 -3.06
N LEU A 6 18.70 -7.49 -2.78
CA LEU A 6 17.33 -7.04 -2.59
C LEU A 6 16.50 -7.20 -3.89
N ILE A 7 17.10 -6.96 -5.04
CA ILE A 7 16.44 -7.19 -6.34
C ILE A 7 16.15 -8.67 -6.58
N GLU A 8 17.11 -9.56 -6.32
CA GLU A 8 16.90 -11.00 -6.50
C GLU A 8 15.87 -11.54 -5.49
N PHE A 9 15.91 -11.06 -4.25
CA PHE A 9 14.91 -11.40 -3.24
C PHE A 9 13.51 -10.96 -3.67
N ALA A 10 13.36 -9.73 -4.16
CA ALA A 10 12.09 -9.26 -4.71
C ALA A 10 11.59 -10.10 -5.90
N LYS A 11 12.49 -10.65 -6.74
CA LYS A 11 12.07 -11.57 -7.82
C LYS A 11 11.58 -12.89 -7.25
N GLN A 12 12.22 -13.40 -6.21
CA GLN A 12 11.81 -14.62 -5.53
C GLN A 12 10.42 -14.46 -4.90
N MET A 13 10.19 -13.37 -4.16
CA MET A 13 8.88 -13.06 -3.57
C MET A 13 7.76 -12.98 -4.61
N ARG A 14 8.04 -12.52 -5.85
CA ARG A 14 7.03 -12.53 -6.94
C ARG A 14 6.65 -13.94 -7.42
N ARG A 15 7.54 -14.92 -7.24
CA ARG A 15 7.30 -16.33 -7.58
C ARG A 15 6.60 -17.05 -6.43
N GLU A 16 6.91 -16.68 -5.20
CA GLU A 16 6.45 -17.31 -3.95
C GLU A 16 5.49 -16.40 -3.19
N GLN A 17 4.51 -15.82 -3.89
CA GLN A 17 3.52 -14.99 -3.22
C GLN A 17 2.69 -15.82 -2.27
N THR A 18 2.39 -15.24 -1.11
CA THR A 18 1.41 -15.79 -0.19
C THR A 18 0.01 -15.81 -0.83
N GLU A 19 -0.90 -16.61 -0.27
CA GLU A 19 -2.28 -16.63 -0.75
C GLU A 19 -2.98 -15.25 -0.65
N PRO A 20 -2.90 -14.50 0.46
CA PRO A 20 -3.41 -13.13 0.55
C PRO A 20 -2.85 -12.21 -0.55
N GLU A 21 -1.53 -12.19 -0.74
CA GLU A 21 -0.89 -11.40 -1.80
C GLU A 21 -1.40 -11.80 -3.18
N THR A 22 -1.54 -13.10 -3.44
CA THR A 22 -2.04 -13.59 -4.72
C THR A 22 -3.47 -13.11 -4.98
N ARG A 23 -4.35 -13.19 -3.97
CA ARG A 23 -5.74 -12.73 -4.10
C ARG A 23 -5.81 -11.22 -4.38
N LEU A 24 -5.10 -10.41 -3.60
CA LEU A 24 -5.09 -8.95 -3.81
C LEU A 24 -4.45 -8.60 -5.16
N TRP A 25 -3.40 -9.31 -5.58
CA TRP A 25 -2.76 -9.06 -6.87
C TRP A 25 -3.72 -9.28 -8.06
N LEU A 26 -4.63 -10.26 -7.99
CA LEU A 26 -5.60 -10.51 -9.05
C LEU A 26 -6.56 -9.32 -9.26
N GLU A 27 -6.88 -8.60 -8.19
CA GLU A 27 -7.70 -7.39 -8.23
C GLU A 27 -6.93 -6.15 -8.71
N LEU A 28 -5.64 -6.05 -8.37
CA LEU A 28 -4.82 -4.87 -8.70
C LEU A 28 -4.14 -4.94 -10.07
N ARG A 29 -3.84 -6.15 -10.58
CA ARG A 29 -3.04 -6.34 -11.79
C ARG A 29 -3.71 -5.75 -13.03
N ALA A 30 -2.91 -5.48 -14.06
CA ALA A 30 -3.39 -5.00 -15.35
C ALA A 30 -4.31 -3.76 -15.26
N ALA A 31 -4.09 -2.91 -14.25
CA ALA A 31 -4.88 -1.70 -14.00
C ALA A 31 -6.39 -1.96 -13.77
N ARG A 32 -6.74 -3.14 -13.26
CA ARG A 32 -8.13 -3.54 -12.96
C ARG A 32 -8.77 -2.68 -11.86
N PHE A 33 -7.98 -2.26 -10.88
CA PHE A 33 -8.46 -1.38 -9.81
C PHE A 33 -8.33 0.09 -10.22
N GLN A 34 -9.46 0.73 -10.53
CA GLN A 34 -9.58 2.16 -10.87
C GLN A 34 -8.62 2.66 -11.97
N GLY A 35 -8.14 1.78 -12.86
CA GLY A 35 -7.16 2.16 -13.89
C GLY A 35 -5.72 2.38 -13.35
N ILE A 36 -5.46 2.10 -12.07
CA ILE A 36 -4.18 2.38 -11.42
C ILE A 36 -3.17 1.25 -11.66
N LYS A 37 -1.94 1.62 -12.01
CA LYS A 37 -0.86 0.67 -12.32
C LYS A 37 -0.08 0.26 -11.09
N PHE A 38 -0.52 -0.80 -10.42
CA PHE A 38 0.25 -1.40 -9.33
C PHE A 38 1.43 -2.25 -9.81
N ARG A 39 2.43 -2.39 -8.93
CA ARG A 39 3.58 -3.28 -9.04
C ARG A 39 3.72 -4.05 -7.74
N ARG A 40 3.78 -5.38 -7.82
CA ARG A 40 4.02 -6.24 -6.66
C ARG A 40 5.51 -6.42 -6.35
N GLN A 41 5.84 -6.53 -5.07
CA GLN A 41 7.16 -6.77 -4.51
C GLN A 41 8.20 -5.81 -5.11
N LYS A 42 7.97 -4.51 -4.94
CA LYS A 42 8.77 -3.44 -5.54
C LYS A 42 9.85 -2.98 -4.57
N VAL A 43 11.11 -3.06 -5.00
CA VAL A 43 12.23 -2.43 -4.30
C VAL A 43 12.09 -0.91 -4.36
N ILE A 44 12.04 -0.28 -3.18
CA ILE A 44 12.00 1.17 -2.95
C ILE A 44 13.04 1.46 -1.87
N GLY A 45 14.18 2.01 -2.27
CA GLY A 45 15.30 2.23 -1.35
C GLY A 45 15.83 0.93 -0.74
N PRO A 46 15.99 0.86 0.60
CA PRO A 46 16.44 -0.35 1.28
C PRO A 46 15.31 -1.36 1.58
N TYR A 47 14.07 -1.07 1.17
CA TYR A 47 12.89 -1.90 1.47
C TYR A 47 12.23 -2.45 0.20
N ILE A 48 11.42 -3.50 0.38
CA ILE A 48 10.54 -4.05 -0.66
C ILE A 48 9.11 -3.85 -0.16
N ALA A 49 8.29 -3.15 -0.94
CA ALA A 49 6.85 -3.00 -0.69
C ALA A 49 6.06 -4.14 -1.37
N ASP A 50 5.07 -4.72 -0.69
CA ASP A 50 4.23 -5.79 -1.26
C ASP A 50 3.52 -5.33 -2.52
N PHE A 51 2.91 -4.15 -2.49
CA PHE A 51 2.42 -3.45 -3.67
C PHE A 51 2.75 -1.96 -3.63
N SER A 52 2.98 -1.39 -4.80
CA SER A 52 3.16 0.05 -4.94
C SER A 52 2.59 0.57 -6.26
N SER A 53 2.13 1.81 -6.25
CA SER A 53 1.84 2.60 -7.45
C SER A 53 2.57 3.93 -7.38
N ARG A 54 3.22 4.33 -8.49
CA ARG A 54 3.88 5.63 -8.62
C ARG A 54 2.87 6.77 -8.81
N GLU A 55 1.68 6.47 -9.28
CA GLU A 55 0.58 7.40 -9.40
C GLU A 55 -0.64 6.64 -8.87
N PRO A 56 -1.05 6.88 -7.61
CA PRO A 56 -0.97 8.16 -6.90
C PRO A 56 0.08 8.25 -5.76
N MET A 57 1.22 7.57 -5.87
CA MET A 57 2.20 7.44 -4.75
C MET A 57 1.60 6.70 -3.54
N LEU A 58 1.26 5.43 -3.75
CA LEU A 58 0.68 4.57 -2.72
C LEU A 58 1.49 3.28 -2.55
N VAL A 59 1.74 2.87 -1.31
CA VAL A 59 2.25 1.57 -0.90
C VAL A 59 1.16 0.83 -0.14
N ILE A 60 0.95 -0.44 -0.48
CA ILE A 60 0.06 -1.35 0.23
C ILE A 60 0.93 -2.48 0.80
N GLU A 61 0.78 -2.75 2.09
CA GLU A 61 1.40 -3.89 2.76
C GLU A 61 0.33 -4.87 3.24
N ILE A 62 0.61 -6.16 3.13
CA ILE A 62 -0.22 -7.18 3.76
C ILE A 62 0.52 -7.63 5.02
N ASP A 63 0.01 -7.18 6.16
CA ASP A 63 0.60 -7.48 7.46
C ASP A 63 0.19 -8.89 7.90
N GLY A 64 1.21 -9.70 8.20
CA GLY A 64 1.08 -10.93 8.97
C GLY A 64 1.66 -10.68 10.35
N ASP A 65 0.85 -10.90 11.38
CA ASP A 65 1.16 -10.78 12.82
C ASP A 65 2.50 -10.11 13.16
N THR A 66 2.47 -8.84 13.57
CA THR A 66 3.66 -8.12 14.05
C THR A 66 4.34 -8.90 15.16
N HIS A 67 5.51 -9.46 14.89
CA HIS A 67 6.30 -10.14 15.91
C HIS A 67 6.92 -9.10 16.87
N ALA A 68 6.87 -9.40 18.17
CA ALA A 68 7.51 -8.58 19.19
C ALA A 68 8.99 -8.35 18.84
N GLY A 69 9.39 -7.07 18.74
CA GLY A 69 10.75 -6.66 18.37
C GLY A 69 10.92 -6.13 16.94
N GLN A 70 9.89 -6.19 16.08
CA GLN A 70 9.96 -5.61 14.72
C GLN A 70 9.44 -4.16 14.63
N GLU A 71 8.83 -3.63 15.68
CA GLU A 71 8.18 -2.31 15.63
C GLU A 71 9.11 -1.17 15.19
N ALA A 72 10.36 -1.15 15.66
CA ALA A 72 11.31 -0.11 15.29
C ALA A 72 11.68 -0.19 13.79
N TYR A 73 11.80 -1.41 13.27
CA TYR A 73 12.03 -1.66 11.85
C TYR A 73 10.83 -1.22 11.02
N ASP A 74 9.61 -1.57 11.43
CA ASP A 74 8.38 -1.20 10.73
C ASP A 74 8.12 0.31 10.73
N ARG A 75 8.44 0.99 11.84
CA ARG A 75 8.40 2.46 11.92
C ARG A 75 9.40 3.09 10.96
N ALA A 76 10.65 2.64 10.96
CA ALA A 76 11.67 3.16 10.05
C ALA A 76 11.31 2.91 8.57
N ARG A 77 10.77 1.73 8.26
CA ARG A 77 10.28 1.36 6.93
C ARG A 77 9.15 2.25 6.46
N THR A 78 8.16 2.50 7.32
CA THR A 78 7.02 3.37 7.01
C THR A 78 7.49 4.81 6.79
N ALA A 79 8.29 5.36 7.71
CA ALA A 79 8.84 6.70 7.59
C ALA A 79 9.63 6.88 6.29
N TYR A 80 10.44 5.89 5.90
CA TYR A 80 11.16 5.94 4.64
C TYR A 80 10.23 6.04 3.43
N PHE A 81 9.15 5.25 3.37
CA PHE A 81 8.20 5.34 2.26
C PHE A 81 7.50 6.71 2.20
N GLU A 82 7.13 7.25 3.35
CA GLU A 82 6.52 8.58 3.48
C GLU A 82 7.48 9.69 3.05
N GLU A 83 8.76 9.61 3.41
CA GLU A 83 9.82 10.52 2.92
C GLU A 83 10.00 10.44 1.40
N GLN A 84 9.76 9.28 0.80
CA GLN A 84 9.74 9.13 -0.67
C GLN A 84 8.42 9.63 -1.30
N GLY A 85 7.50 10.17 -0.51
CA GLY A 85 6.21 10.73 -0.94
C GLY A 85 5.09 9.72 -1.07
N TYR A 86 5.28 8.47 -0.62
CA TYR A 86 4.22 7.46 -0.64
C TYR A 86 3.32 7.57 0.59
N ARG A 87 2.02 7.42 0.40
CA ARG A 87 1.12 7.02 1.48
C ARG A 87 1.25 5.51 1.69
N VAL A 88 1.18 5.05 2.93
CA VAL A 88 1.25 3.63 3.28
C VAL A 88 -0.10 3.18 3.86
N ILE A 89 -0.68 2.11 3.32
CA ILE A 89 -1.86 1.44 3.87
C ILE A 89 -1.51 -0.03 4.16
N ARG A 90 -2.03 -0.55 5.27
CA ARG A 90 -1.79 -1.94 5.70
C ARG A 90 -3.11 -2.67 5.86
N PHE A 91 -3.15 -3.91 5.39
CA PHE A 91 -4.28 -4.82 5.58
C PHE A 91 -3.80 -6.08 6.27
N THR A 92 -4.63 -6.68 7.13
CA THR A 92 -4.27 -7.96 7.71
C THR A 92 -4.46 -9.09 6.70
N ASN A 93 -3.72 -10.19 6.86
CA ASN A 93 -3.99 -11.42 6.12
C ASN A 93 -5.47 -11.84 6.19
N ARG A 94 -6.09 -11.70 7.37
CA ARG A 94 -7.49 -12.04 7.60
C ARG A 94 -8.43 -11.19 6.73
N ASP A 95 -8.21 -9.88 6.67
CA ASP A 95 -9.06 -8.98 5.88
C ASP A 95 -9.00 -9.34 4.39
N VAL A 96 -7.79 -9.56 3.86
CA VAL A 96 -7.60 -9.93 2.45
C VAL A 96 -8.22 -11.30 2.13
N LEU A 97 -8.15 -12.26 3.06
CA LEU A 97 -8.70 -13.60 2.86
C LEU A 97 -10.23 -13.66 3.00
N THR A 98 -10.81 -12.83 3.86
CA THR A 98 -12.22 -12.97 4.29
C THR A 98 -13.12 -11.81 3.91
N ASN A 99 -12.56 -10.64 3.56
CA ASN A 99 -13.30 -9.42 3.27
C ASN A 99 -12.61 -8.59 2.17
N MET A 100 -12.40 -9.20 0.99
CA MET A 100 -11.74 -8.53 -0.14
C MET A 100 -12.49 -7.27 -0.57
N ASP A 101 -13.83 -7.29 -0.57
CA ASP A 101 -14.64 -6.13 -0.96
C ASP A 101 -14.37 -4.93 -0.02
N GLY A 102 -14.34 -5.16 1.29
CA GLY A 102 -13.98 -4.13 2.27
C GLY A 102 -12.54 -3.61 2.11
N VAL A 103 -11.59 -4.49 1.75
CA VAL A 103 -10.21 -4.08 1.43
C VAL A 103 -10.19 -3.14 0.22
N LEU A 104 -10.92 -3.45 -0.84
CA LEU A 104 -11.00 -2.63 -2.05
C LEU A 104 -11.74 -1.30 -1.82
N GLU A 105 -12.81 -1.32 -1.02
CA GLU A 105 -13.54 -0.10 -0.61
C GLU A 105 -12.64 0.83 0.22
N GLN A 106 -11.95 0.27 1.22
CA GLN A 106 -11.01 1.04 2.01
C GLN A 106 -9.91 1.60 1.12
N LEU A 107 -9.32 0.79 0.23
CA LEU A 107 -8.31 1.24 -0.72
C LEU A 107 -8.84 2.39 -1.63
N ALA A 108 -10.09 2.31 -2.07
CA ALA A 108 -10.73 3.34 -2.89
C ALA A 108 -10.89 4.67 -2.13
N SER A 109 -11.22 4.62 -0.84
CA SER A 109 -11.36 5.81 -0.01
C SER A 109 -10.06 6.63 0.08
N PHE A 110 -8.90 5.98 -0.03
CA PHE A 110 -7.59 6.66 -0.03
C PHE A 110 -7.32 7.43 -1.33
N LEU A 111 -8.00 7.10 -2.42
CA LEU A 111 -7.84 7.73 -3.74
C LEU A 111 -8.70 8.98 -3.89
N THR A 112 -9.73 9.13 -3.06
CA THR A 112 -10.60 10.30 -3.09
C THR A 112 -10.00 11.36 -2.15
N PRO A 113 -9.78 12.61 -2.60
CA PRO A 113 -9.42 13.68 -1.68
C PRO A 113 -10.56 13.85 -0.65
N PRO A 114 -10.25 14.20 0.61
CA PRO A 114 -11.30 14.56 1.55
C PRO A 114 -12.15 15.66 0.90
N LEU A 115 -13.48 15.52 0.95
CA LEU A 115 -14.39 16.56 0.51
C LEU A 115 -13.90 17.89 1.10
N PRO A 116 -13.79 18.98 0.29
CA PRO A 116 -13.51 20.28 0.88
C PRO A 116 -14.55 20.50 1.96
N THR A 117 -14.09 20.64 3.20
CA THR A 117 -14.96 20.98 4.31
C THR A 117 -15.62 22.29 3.89
N LEU A 118 -16.94 22.29 3.72
CA LEU A 118 -17.69 23.54 3.65
C LEU A 118 -17.48 24.20 5.02
N SER A 119 -16.43 25.00 5.14
CA SER A 119 -16.30 25.93 6.26
C SER A 119 -17.58 26.77 6.26
N PRO A 120 -18.32 26.85 7.38
CA PRO A 120 -19.44 27.75 7.49
C PRO A 120 -18.92 29.20 7.64
N GLU A 121 -18.24 29.70 6.62
CA GLU A 121 -18.00 31.14 6.44
C GLU A 121 -19.01 31.63 5.41
N GLY A 122 -20.25 31.74 5.88
CA GLY A 122 -21.39 32.06 5.04
C GLY A 122 -22.51 32.75 5.80
N GLU A 123 -22.20 33.61 6.75
CA GLU A 123 -23.15 34.63 7.21
C GLU A 123 -22.40 35.89 7.66
N ARG A 124 -22.15 36.78 6.69
CA ARG A 124 -22.01 38.22 6.91
C ARG A 124 -23.24 38.90 6.31
N ALA A 125 -23.68 39.97 6.97
CA ALA A 125 -24.82 40.85 6.69
C ALA A 125 -26.15 40.29 7.23
N LEU A 126 -26.81 40.90 8.23
CA LEU A 126 -27.01 42.33 8.53
C LEU A 126 -26.97 42.63 10.02
#